data_AF-A0A845W9U5-F1
#
_entry.id   AF-A0A845W9U5-F1
#
_cell.length_a   1.000
_cell.length_b   1.000
_cell.length_c   1.000
_cell.angle_alpha   90.00
_cell.angle_beta   90.00
_cell.angle_gamma   90.00
#
_symmetry.space_group_name_H-M   'P 1'
#
loop_
_entity.id
_entity.type
_entity.pdbx_description
1 polymer ?
#
loop_
_entity_poly.entity_id
_entity_poly.type
_entity_poly.pdbx_seq_one_letter_code
_entity_poly.pdbx_strand_id
1 'polypeptide(L)' 'DGVKKHKTEIGDRTKTGSNSVLVAPLTLGEDVTVAAGSVLTKDVPNDSLVIARSRNQIVKPGWRLKTTEDSNS' A
#
# COMPACT_ATOMS: atom_id res chain seq x y z
N ASP A 1 -9.63 8.97 12.79
CA ASP A 1 -9.36 10.42 13.01
C ASP A 1 -8.29 10.67 14.10
N GLY A 2 -7.44 9.68 14.44
CA GLY A 2 -6.42 9.81 15.50
C GLY A 2 -6.97 9.76 16.93
N VAL A 3 -8.29 9.87 17.11
CA VAL A 3 -8.96 9.87 18.42
C VAL A 3 -9.79 8.59 18.59
N LYS A 4 -10.50 8.18 17.54
CA LYS A 4 -11.33 6.99 17.50
C LYS A 4 -10.57 5.84 16.88
N LYS A 5 -10.67 4.67 17.53
CA LYS A 5 -10.24 3.40 16.95
C LYS A 5 -11.30 2.95 15.95
N HIS A 6 -10.87 2.55 14.78
CA HIS A 6 -11.72 2.01 13.73
C HIS A 6 -11.31 0.56 13.46
N LYS A 7 -12.28 -0.29 13.13
CA LYS A 7 -12.06 -1.71 12.89
C LYS A 7 -11.81 -1.95 11.40
N THR A 8 -10.93 -2.90 11.11
CA THR A 8 -10.78 -3.49 9.78
C THR A 8 -11.21 -4.94 9.87
N GLU A 9 -12.05 -5.38 8.93
CA GLU A 9 -12.51 -6.77 8.84
C GLU A 9 -11.86 -7.45 7.63
N ILE A 10 -11.34 -8.65 7.84
CA ILE A 10 -10.62 -9.40 6.81
C ILE A 10 -11.27 -10.77 6.71
N GLY A 11 -11.86 -11.06 5.55
CA GLY A 11 -12.50 -12.34 5.25
C GLY A 11 -11.50 -13.48 5.11
N ASP A 12 -12.04 -14.70 5.19
CA ASP A 12 -11.26 -15.93 5.13
C ASP A 12 -10.46 -16.05 3.83
N ARG A 13 -9.33 -16.76 3.90
CA ARG A 13 -8.42 -17.06 2.77
C ARG A 13 -7.85 -15.82 2.06
N THR A 14 -8.05 -14.62 2.62
CA THR A 14 -7.44 -13.39 2.14
C THR A 14 -5.92 -13.39 2.33
N LYS A 15 -5.21 -12.87 1.33
CA LYS A 15 -3.75 -12.76 1.31
C LYS A 15 -3.34 -11.30 1.25
N THR A 16 -2.52 -10.86 2.19
CA THR A 16 -1.95 -9.51 2.20
C THR A 16 -0.51 -9.52 1.72
N GLY A 17 -0.23 -8.76 0.67
CA GLY A 17 1.13 -8.54 0.19
C GLY A 17 1.98 -7.79 1.20
N SER A 18 3.31 -7.90 1.07
CA SER A 18 4.25 -7.22 1.95
C SER A 18 4.09 -5.69 1.87
N ASN A 19 4.23 -5.02 3.01
CA ASN A 19 4.13 -3.57 3.13
C ASN A 19 2.78 -3.00 2.63
N SER A 20 1.68 -3.75 2.82
CA SER A 20 0.33 -3.22 2.61
C SER A 20 -0.14 -2.42 3.82
N VAL A 21 -0.84 -1.31 3.57
CA VAL A 21 -1.43 -0.45 4.59
C VAL A 21 -2.95 -0.50 4.47
N LEU A 22 -3.64 -0.79 5.58
CA LEU A 22 -5.10 -0.89 5.65
C LEU A 22 -5.65 0.29 6.47
N VAL A 23 -6.31 1.24 5.81
CA VAL A 23 -6.86 2.45 6.46
C VAL A 23 -8.30 2.19 6.89
N ALA A 24 -8.48 1.88 8.18
CA ALA A 24 -9.79 1.63 8.76
C ALA A 24 -10.71 2.88 8.76
N PRO A 25 -12.04 2.72 8.73
CA PRO A 25 -12.77 1.46 8.62
C PRO A 25 -12.78 0.92 7.19
N LEU A 26 -12.49 -0.37 7.03
CA LEU A 26 -12.63 -1.08 5.75
C LEU A 26 -12.87 -2.58 5.95
N THR A 27 -13.54 -3.18 4.98
CA THR A 27 -13.82 -4.62 4.93
C THR A 27 -13.19 -5.23 3.68
N LEU A 28 -12.38 -6.27 3.88
CA LEU A 28 -11.94 -7.17 2.81
C LEU A 28 -12.83 -8.40 2.83
N GLY A 29 -13.43 -8.72 1.69
CA GLY A 29 -14.18 -9.96 1.48
C GLY A 29 -13.31 -11.22 1.59
N GLU A 30 -13.92 -12.37 1.30
CA GLU A 30 -13.23 -13.65 1.24
C GLU A 30 -12.39 -13.79 -0.04
N ASP A 31 -11.32 -14.59 0.02
CA ASP A 31 -10.48 -14.90 -1.15
C ASP A 31 -9.86 -13.66 -1.85
N VAL A 32 -9.68 -12.56 -1.10
CA VAL A 32 -9.05 -11.33 -1.62
C VAL A 32 -7.53 -11.48 -1.67
N THR A 33 -6.90 -10.99 -2.73
CA THR A 33 -5.44 -10.86 -2.82
C THR A 33 -5.05 -9.40 -2.89
N VAL A 34 -4.32 -8.91 -1.88
CA VAL A 34 -3.79 -7.55 -1.86
C VAL A 34 -2.36 -7.55 -2.37
N ALA A 35 -2.08 -6.78 -3.42
CA ALA A 35 -0.71 -6.64 -3.94
C ALA A 35 0.20 -5.91 -2.94
N ALA A 36 1.47 -6.31 -2.89
CA ALA A 36 2.48 -5.69 -2.04
C ALA A 36 2.61 -4.18 -2.28
N GLY A 37 2.85 -3.40 -1.22
CA GLY A 37 2.99 -1.94 -1.28
C GLY A 37 1.68 -1.19 -1.54
N SER A 38 0.52 -1.84 -1.39
CA SER A 38 -0.78 -1.21 -1.61
C SER A 38 -1.29 -0.47 -0.38
N VAL A 39 -1.90 0.70 -0.56
CA VAL A 39 -2.61 1.45 0.48
C VAL A 39 -4.11 1.40 0.22
N LEU A 40 -4.85 0.68 1.07
CA LEU A 40 -6.29 0.44 0.89
C LEU A 40 -7.09 1.40 1.76
N THR A 41 -8.04 2.11 1.13
CA THR A 41 -8.92 3.10 1.77
C THR A 41 -10.41 2.84 1.54
N LYS A 42 -10.74 1.75 0.85
CA LYS A 42 -12.11 1.37 0.47
C LYS A 42 -12.29 -0.13 0.63
N ASP A 43 -13.54 -0.53 0.82
CA ASP A 43 -13.93 -1.94 0.89
C ASP A 43 -13.61 -2.67 -0.40
N VAL A 44 -13.34 -3.96 -0.25
CA VAL A 44 -12.97 -4.87 -1.33
C VAL A 44 -13.91 -6.06 -1.30
N PRO A 45 -14.66 -6.35 -2.38
CA PRO A 45 -15.56 -7.49 -2.42
C PRO A 45 -14.78 -8.82 -2.47
N ASN A 46 -15.50 -9.94 -2.32
CA ASN A 46 -14.92 -11.28 -2.42
C ASN A 46 -14.22 -11.51 -3.77
N ASP A 47 -13.35 -12.52 -3.82
CA ASP A 47 -12.72 -13.02 -5.06
C ASP A 47 -11.98 -11.94 -5.86
N SER A 48 -11.37 -10.98 -5.16
CA SER A 48 -10.82 -9.76 -5.77
C SER A 48 -9.30 -9.63 -5.64
N LEU A 49 -8.66 -9.20 -6.72
CA LEU A 49 -7.27 -8.72 -6.70
C LEU A 49 -7.26 -7.20 -6.56
N VAL A 50 -6.62 -6.70 -5.50
CA VAL A 50 -6.48 -5.25 -5.26
C VAL A 50 -5.04 -4.79 -5.40
N ILE A 51 -4.86 -3.77 -6.23
CA ILE A 51 -3.59 -3.10 -6.47
C ILE A 51 -3.81 -1.61 -6.24
N ALA A 52 -3.31 -1.09 -5.11
CA ALA A 52 -3.44 0.32 -4.74
C ALA A 52 -2.07 0.97 -4.55
N ARG A 53 -1.22 0.86 -5.58
CA ARG A 53 0.14 1.40 -5.65
C ARG A 53 0.41 2.01 -7.02
N SER A 54 1.49 2.77 -7.16
CA SER A 54 1.94 3.27 -8.47
C SER A 54 2.11 2.12 -9.46
N ARG A 55 1.48 2.26 -10.64
CA ARG A 55 1.46 1.20 -11.66
C ARG A 55 2.86 0.85 -12.16
N ASN A 56 3.67 1.87 -12.36
CA ASN A 56 5.00 1.76 -12.97
C ASN A 56 6.06 2.23 -11.99
N GLN A 57 7.18 1.52 -11.98
CA GLN A 57 8.41 2.00 -11.39
C GLN A 57 8.99 3.10 -12.27
N ILE A 58 9.30 4.26 -11.68
CA ILE A 58 10.03 5.32 -12.35
C ILE A 58 11.50 5.15 -12.03
N VAL A 59 12.31 4.92 -13.05
CA VAL A 59 13.78 4.87 -12.92
C VAL A 59 14.33 6.21 -13.37
N LYS A 60 15.13 6.86 -12.52
CA LYS A 60 15.87 8.09 -12.84
C LYS A 60 17.37 7.78 -12.89
N PRO A 61 17.95 7.46 -14.07
CA PRO A 61 19.38 7.20 -14.19
C PRO A 61 20.21 8.42 -13.75
N GLY A 62 21.38 8.17 -13.15
CA GLY A 62 22.28 9.24 -12.70
C GLY A 62 21.82 9.99 -11.44
N TRP A 63 20.74 9.56 -10.78
CA TRP A 63 20.31 10.14 -9.51
C TRP A 63 21.21 9.68 -8.36
N ARG A 64 22.12 10.54 -7.91
CA ARG A 64 22.88 10.42 -6.66
C ARG A 64 22.54 11.63 -5.78
N LEU A 65 22.44 11.42 -4.47
CA LEU A 65 22.32 12.51 -3.50
C LEU A 65 23.55 13.41 -3.63
N LYS A 66 23.34 14.71 -3.86
CA LYS A 66 24.43 15.68 -3.78
C LYS A 66 24.88 15.76 -2.33
N THR A 67 26.15 15.44 -2.12
CA THR A 67 26.82 15.61 -0.84
C THR A 67 27.35 17.04 -0.74
N THR A 68 27.56 17.55 0.48
CA THR A 68 28.03 18.92 0.72
C THR A 68 29.36 19.23 0.00
N GLU A 69 30.13 18.20 -0.33
CA GLU A 69 31.36 18.29 -1.12
C GLU A 69 31.10 18.74 -2.58
N ASP A 70 29.93 18.43 -3.15
CA ASP A 70 29.56 18.75 -4.53
C ASP A 70 29.06 20.21 -4.72
N SER A 71 28.90 20.97 -3.62
CA SER A 71 28.46 22.37 -3.65
C SER A 71 29.60 23.40 -3.67
N ASN A 72 30.85 22.97 -3.45
CA ASN A 72 32.03 23.83 -3.45
C ASN A 72 32.94 23.61 -4.67
N SER A 73 32.47 22.86 -5.69
CA SER A 73 33.14 22.67 -6.99
C SER A 73 32.38 23.36 -8.12
#